data_AF-A0A8T0AMB9-F1
#
_entry.id   AF-A0A8T0AMB9-F1
#
_cell.length_a   1.000
_cell.length_b   1.000
_cell.length_c   1.000
_cell.angle_alpha   90.00
_cell.angle_beta   90.00
_cell.angle_gamma   90.00
#
_symmetry.space_group_name_H-M   'P 1'
#
loop_
_entity.id
_entity.type
_entity.pdbx_description
1 polymer ?
#
loop_
_entity_poly.entity_id
_entity_poly.type
_entity_poly.pdbx_seq_one_letter_code
_entity_poly.pdbx_strand_id
1 'polypeptide(L)'
;MKRRWHGSLVLLLVYLQSAFSMFLPNGTNLRAMMEKYMDKEDSWWEFKQRGKRAISHSDMQLILDLHNKLRGHVYPPASNMEYMVWDTELERSAEDWAHTCLWTHGPAHLLTQIGQNLGVHWGRERPPTFHVQAWYDEVQHFSFPYPQECNPYCPYRCSGPVCTHYTQLVWATSNKIGCAINMCYNMNVWGMIWAKAVYLVCNYSPPGNWWGHAPYKHGRPCSACPSSYGGGCRENLCYKDDGSQRYFAPETEESNYIEPEPSHSQSSPPADRSHTPTPAPTPASTPSRNHGLDRNEIISTEQMSQQVECDVKLRDRCKGTTCNRYECPPGCLYKHGKVLGSGEYDVQSSICGAALHTGIIDDDGGWLDITRVGRRTRFTESYQNGVQTLTKEQVANAFIVSKVPVKAISCDMTVAQYCPFRKPVTHCPRLYCPRNCLYVSHARVIGTRYYADSSSICRAAIHAGVIQNDSGGYLDVMPVEKRRHYSGSNQNRVTSESLRNPTGGKAFRVFAVI
;
A
#
# COMPACT_ATOMS: atom_id res chain seq x y z
N MET A 1 5.11 6.54 86.28
CA MET A 1 3.95 7.47 86.13
C MET A 1 3.23 7.12 84.82
N LYS A 2 2.02 6.51 84.83
CA LYS A 2 0.67 7.10 84.53
C LYS A 2 0.62 7.84 83.17
N ARG A 3 -0.27 7.66 82.17
CA ARG A 3 -1.59 7.02 81.88
C ARG A 3 -1.70 6.86 80.33
N ARG A 4 -2.12 5.71 79.76
CA ARG A 4 -3.43 5.34 79.14
C ARG A 4 -4.19 6.32 78.21
N TRP A 5 -4.53 5.80 77.00
CA TRP A 5 -5.76 5.96 76.16
C TRP A 5 -5.98 7.35 75.49
N HIS A 6 -6.66 7.60 74.35
CA HIS A 6 -7.30 6.90 73.20
C HIS A 6 -7.84 8.03 72.26
N GLY A 7 -8.09 7.79 70.97
CA GLY A 7 -9.30 8.33 70.29
C GLY A 7 -9.29 9.69 69.58
N SER A 8 -9.28 9.64 68.25
CA SER A 8 -10.29 10.19 67.31
C SER A 8 -10.57 11.70 67.10
N LEU A 9 -10.53 12.08 65.80
CA LEU A 9 -11.55 12.81 65.00
C LEU A 9 -11.45 14.34 64.70
N VAL A 10 -11.47 14.65 63.36
CA VAL A 10 -11.98 15.84 62.58
C VAL A 10 -11.19 17.19 62.69
N LEU A 11 -10.94 18.07 61.70
CA LEU A 11 -11.50 18.49 60.38
C LEU A 11 -10.35 18.72 59.36
N LEU A 12 -10.42 18.39 58.07
CA LEU A 12 -11.27 18.88 56.96
C LEU A 12 -10.99 20.34 56.55
N LEU A 13 -10.06 20.55 55.61
CA LEU A 13 -10.05 21.72 54.72
C LEU A 13 -9.63 21.32 53.29
N VAL A 14 -10.58 21.61 52.41
CA VAL A 14 -10.69 21.45 50.96
C VAL A 14 -9.49 21.99 50.18
N TYR A 15 -8.98 21.20 49.23
CA TYR A 15 -8.50 21.72 47.94
C TYR A 15 -9.01 20.81 46.82
N LEU A 16 -10.10 21.27 46.19
CA LEU A 16 -10.55 20.83 44.87
C LEU A 16 -9.58 21.42 43.84
N GLN A 17 -8.82 20.58 43.15
CA GLN A 17 -8.33 20.91 41.81
C GLN A 17 -8.68 19.76 40.87
N SER A 18 -9.81 19.99 40.21
CA SER A 18 -10.23 19.48 38.91
C SER A 18 -9.27 18.51 38.22
N ALA A 19 -9.47 17.21 38.45
CA ALA A 19 -9.27 16.25 37.39
C ALA A 19 -10.34 16.52 36.32
N PHE A 20 -10.02 17.36 35.34
CA PHE A 20 -10.64 17.23 34.03
C PHE A 20 -10.06 15.97 33.39
N SER A 21 -10.47 14.81 33.90
CA SER A 21 -10.54 13.62 33.09
C SER A 21 -11.47 13.98 31.94
N MET A 22 -10.91 14.13 30.74
CA MET A 22 -11.71 14.18 29.53
C MET A 22 -12.37 12.83 29.38
N PHE A 23 -13.54 12.72 29.99
CA PHE A 23 -14.50 11.69 29.68
C PHE A 23 -14.81 11.84 28.21
N LEU A 24 -14.29 10.93 27.40
CA LEU A 24 -14.80 10.67 26.06
C LEU A 24 -16.31 10.44 26.21
N PRO A 25 -17.18 11.32 25.67
CA PRO A 25 -18.62 11.13 25.79
C PRO A 25 -19.08 10.10 24.76
N ASN A 26 -18.65 8.85 24.92
CA ASN A 26 -19.24 7.62 24.38
C ASN A 26 -18.37 6.39 24.74
N GLY A 27 -18.16 6.18 26.04
CA GLY A 27 -17.45 5.01 26.57
C GLY A 27 -18.11 3.68 26.24
N THR A 28 -19.41 3.66 25.91
CA THR A 28 -20.17 2.42 25.59
C THR A 28 -19.70 1.73 24.32
N ASN A 29 -19.32 2.49 23.28
CA ASN A 29 -18.90 1.93 22.00
C ASN A 29 -17.41 1.54 22.00
N LEU A 30 -16.57 2.25 22.78
CA LEU A 30 -15.18 1.84 23.03
C LEU A 30 -15.14 0.58 23.90
N ARG A 31 -15.97 0.55 24.95
CA ARG A 31 -16.16 -0.64 25.78
C ARG A 31 -16.69 -1.78 24.94
N ALA A 32 -17.71 -1.61 24.10
CA ALA A 32 -18.19 -2.65 23.17
C ALA A 32 -17.12 -3.18 22.20
N MET A 33 -16.26 -2.32 21.65
CA MET A 33 -15.10 -2.72 20.84
C MET A 33 -14.07 -3.55 21.64
N MET A 34 -13.92 -3.28 22.94
CA MET A 34 -13.02 -3.98 23.85
C MET A 34 -13.66 -5.22 24.53
N GLU A 35 -14.98 -5.21 24.72
CA GLU A 35 -15.80 -6.15 25.52
C GLU A 35 -16.17 -7.41 24.73
N LYS A 36 -16.13 -7.34 23.38
CA LYS A 36 -16.16 -8.54 22.50
C LYS A 36 -15.07 -9.57 22.86
N TYR A 37 -14.04 -9.17 23.62
CA TYR A 37 -12.93 -10.01 24.03
C TYR A 37 -12.81 -10.27 25.54
N MET A 38 -13.77 -9.80 26.36
CA MET A 38 -13.71 -10.02 27.83
C MET A 38 -14.61 -11.16 28.34
N ASP A 39 -15.55 -11.68 27.55
CA ASP A 39 -16.63 -12.56 28.06
C ASP A 39 -16.72 -13.95 27.38
N LYS A 40 -15.59 -14.57 27.02
CA LYS A 40 -15.56 -15.98 26.57
C LYS A 40 -14.41 -16.78 27.18
N GLU A 41 -14.29 -16.72 28.50
CA GLU A 41 -13.81 -17.86 29.30
C GLU A 41 -15.05 -18.78 29.43
N ASP A 42 -15.23 -19.87 28.67
CA ASP A 42 -14.85 -21.21 29.14
C ASP A 42 -15.12 -22.35 28.13
N SER A 43 -15.30 -22.08 26.82
CA SER A 43 -15.66 -23.16 25.86
C SER A 43 -14.98 -23.14 24.49
N TRP A 44 -13.86 -22.41 24.36
CA TRP A 44 -13.08 -22.32 23.11
C TRP A 44 -11.84 -23.25 23.05
N TRP A 45 -11.63 -24.12 24.04
CA TRP A 45 -10.35 -24.78 24.25
C TRP A 45 -10.12 -26.13 23.53
N GLU A 46 -11.04 -26.63 22.69
CA GLU A 46 -10.85 -27.98 22.13
C GLU A 46 -10.38 -28.08 20.66
N PHE A 47 -10.21 -26.96 19.94
CA PHE A 47 -9.62 -27.01 18.59
C PHE A 47 -8.76 -25.77 18.26
N LYS A 48 -7.48 -25.78 18.65
CA LYS A 48 -6.43 -24.98 17.97
C LYS A 48 -5.02 -25.40 18.39
N GLN A 49 -4.36 -26.21 17.56
CA GLN A 49 -2.90 -26.24 17.50
C GLN A 49 -2.43 -25.90 16.07
N ARG A 50 -1.87 -24.68 15.93
CA ARG A 50 -0.75 -24.26 15.05
C ARG A 50 -0.90 -22.79 14.61
N GLY A 51 -0.02 -21.94 15.13
CA GLY A 51 0.44 -20.61 14.67
C GLY A 51 -0.56 -19.67 13.99
N LYS A 52 -1.17 -18.74 14.75
CA LYS A 52 -1.79 -17.54 14.15
C LYS A 52 -0.68 -16.54 13.77
N ARG A 53 -0.53 -16.27 12.48
CA ARG A 53 0.44 -15.35 11.85
C ARG A 53 -0.32 -14.48 10.84
N ALA A 54 0.00 -13.19 10.77
CA ALA A 54 -0.68 -12.08 10.07
C ALA A 54 -1.87 -11.44 10.82
N ILE A 55 -1.98 -10.10 10.70
CA ILE A 55 -3.12 -9.30 11.18
C ILE A 55 -4.36 -9.76 10.41
N SER A 56 -5.44 -10.12 11.12
CA SER A 56 -6.67 -10.48 10.43
C SER A 56 -7.35 -9.25 9.82
N HIS A 57 -8.16 -9.41 8.77
CA HIS A 57 -8.96 -8.29 8.23
C HIS A 57 -9.83 -7.62 9.31
N SER A 58 -10.33 -8.38 10.29
CA SER A 58 -11.04 -7.79 11.44
C SER A 58 -10.12 -6.95 12.33
N ASP A 59 -8.89 -7.38 12.58
CA ASP A 59 -7.92 -6.63 13.37
C ASP A 59 -7.45 -5.37 12.63
N MET A 60 -7.25 -5.47 11.31
CA MET A 60 -6.97 -4.33 10.42
C MET A 60 -8.03 -3.25 10.58
N GLN A 61 -9.31 -3.61 10.44
CA GLN A 61 -10.42 -2.68 10.57
C GLN A 61 -10.48 -2.08 11.99
N LEU A 62 -10.27 -2.89 13.03
CA LEU A 62 -10.24 -2.41 14.42
C LEU A 62 -9.10 -1.42 14.69
N ILE A 63 -7.92 -1.66 14.13
CA ILE A 63 -6.79 -0.73 14.23
C ILE A 63 -7.15 0.59 13.53
N LEU A 64 -7.67 0.54 12.31
CA LEU A 64 -8.02 1.72 11.53
C LEU A 64 -9.14 2.54 12.18
N ASP A 65 -10.20 1.86 12.63
CA ASP A 65 -11.35 2.47 13.29
C ASP A 65 -10.92 3.13 14.61
N LEU A 66 -10.07 2.46 15.40
CA LEU A 66 -9.55 3.02 16.63
C LEU A 66 -8.67 4.24 16.37
N HIS A 67 -7.79 4.21 15.35
CA HIS A 67 -7.00 5.37 14.96
C HIS A 67 -7.89 6.57 14.61
N ASN A 68 -8.86 6.38 13.72
CA ASN A 68 -9.77 7.45 13.31
C ASN A 68 -10.63 7.97 14.47
N LYS A 69 -11.14 7.08 15.32
CA LYS A 69 -11.91 7.45 16.51
C LYS A 69 -11.07 8.34 17.44
N LEU A 70 -9.84 7.94 17.74
CA LEU A 70 -8.94 8.71 18.62
C LEU A 70 -8.56 10.05 17.99
N ARG A 71 -8.24 10.07 16.68
CA ARG A 71 -7.94 11.30 15.92
C ARG A 71 -9.10 12.30 15.92
N GLY A 72 -10.34 11.83 15.84
CA GLY A 72 -11.55 12.66 15.87
C GLY A 72 -11.92 13.20 17.27
N HIS A 73 -11.29 12.68 18.32
CA HIS A 73 -11.60 13.05 19.72
C HIS A 73 -10.41 13.66 20.47
N VAL A 74 -9.38 14.11 19.74
CA VAL A 74 -8.21 14.76 20.36
C VAL A 74 -8.59 16.05 21.08
N TYR A 75 -7.83 16.37 22.12
CA TYR A 75 -7.87 17.66 22.78
C TYR A 75 -6.46 18.27 22.87
N PRO A 76 -6.30 19.56 22.54
CA PRO A 76 -7.31 20.49 22.04
C PRO A 76 -7.82 20.10 20.64
N PRO A 77 -9.00 20.56 20.19
CA PRO A 77 -9.61 20.07 18.95
C PRO A 77 -8.79 20.45 17.71
N ALA A 78 -8.77 19.56 16.72
CA ALA A 78 -8.00 19.70 15.49
C ALA A 78 -8.85 20.22 14.34
N SER A 79 -8.40 21.29 13.69
CA SER A 79 -9.10 21.91 12.56
C SER A 79 -8.83 21.26 11.20
N ASN A 80 -7.75 20.48 11.08
CA ASN A 80 -7.24 19.94 9.81
C ASN A 80 -6.95 18.44 9.85
N MET A 81 -7.53 17.70 10.79
CA MET A 81 -7.24 16.27 10.98
C MET A 81 -7.76 15.45 9.80
N GLU A 82 -6.88 14.84 9.01
CA GLU A 82 -7.29 14.04 7.85
C GLU A 82 -7.81 12.66 8.26
N TYR A 83 -8.85 12.17 7.59
CA TYR A 83 -9.31 10.79 7.75
C TYR A 83 -8.23 9.82 7.28
N MET A 84 -7.90 8.86 8.14
CA MET A 84 -6.87 7.86 7.86
C MET A 84 -7.50 6.67 7.13
N VAL A 85 -6.82 6.18 6.09
CA VAL A 85 -7.18 4.96 5.35
C VAL A 85 -6.09 3.91 5.49
N TRP A 86 -6.46 2.64 5.31
CA TRP A 86 -5.47 1.56 5.27
C TRP A 86 -4.68 1.59 3.96
N ASP A 87 -3.37 1.39 4.04
CA ASP A 87 -2.47 1.30 2.91
C ASP A 87 -1.67 -0.01 2.96
N THR A 88 -1.93 -0.86 1.96
CA THR A 88 -1.37 -2.22 1.89
C THR A 88 0.13 -2.24 1.59
N GLU A 89 0.71 -1.16 1.06
CA GLU A 89 2.17 -1.08 0.86
C GLU A 89 2.86 -0.78 2.20
N LEU A 90 2.26 0.10 3.02
CA LEU A 90 2.73 0.36 4.38
C LEU A 90 2.63 -0.88 5.27
N GLU A 91 1.56 -1.67 5.13
CA GLU A 91 1.36 -2.95 5.83
C GLU A 91 2.45 -3.96 5.46
N ARG A 92 2.70 -4.19 4.16
CA ARG A 92 3.77 -5.09 3.71
C ARG A 92 5.14 -4.66 4.23
N SER A 93 5.44 -3.35 4.18
CA SER A 93 6.68 -2.83 4.75
C SER A 93 6.74 -3.02 6.27
N ALA A 94 5.62 -2.92 6.99
CA ALA A 94 5.57 -3.17 8.42
C ALA A 94 5.76 -4.65 8.74
N GLU A 95 5.24 -5.55 7.89
CA GLU A 95 5.39 -7.00 8.00
C GLU A 95 6.85 -7.42 7.86
N ASP A 96 7.52 -6.96 6.79
CA ASP A 96 8.95 -7.20 6.57
C ASP A 96 9.78 -6.78 7.79
N TRP A 97 9.45 -5.63 8.38
CA TRP A 97 10.15 -5.15 9.57
C TRP A 97 9.81 -5.95 10.83
N ALA A 98 8.54 -6.29 11.04
CA ALA A 98 8.08 -7.11 12.17
C ALA A 98 8.75 -8.51 12.17
N HIS A 99 9.03 -9.06 10.99
CA HIS A 99 9.75 -10.33 10.82
C HIS A 99 11.19 -10.31 11.31
N THR A 100 11.84 -9.13 11.34
CA THR A 100 13.22 -9.01 11.83
C THR A 100 13.34 -9.28 13.33
N CYS A 101 12.25 -9.10 14.09
CA CYS A 101 12.24 -9.22 15.54
C CYS A 101 13.31 -8.33 16.22
N LEU A 102 13.58 -7.16 15.66
CA LEU A 102 14.48 -6.17 16.23
C LEU A 102 13.69 -5.05 16.90
N TRP A 103 13.96 -4.79 18.20
CA TRP A 103 13.35 -3.66 18.91
C TRP A 103 14.03 -2.34 18.55
N THR A 104 13.88 -1.92 17.30
CA THR A 104 14.40 -0.66 16.75
C THR A 104 13.59 -0.23 15.54
N HIS A 105 13.65 1.04 15.16
CA HIS A 105 13.01 1.54 13.96
C HIS A 105 13.72 1.11 12.69
N GLY A 106 12.96 0.85 11.63
CA GLY A 106 13.53 0.59 10.31
C GLY A 106 12.55 0.09 9.26
N PRO A 107 13.06 -0.27 8.07
CA PRO A 107 14.47 -0.15 7.69
C PRO A 107 14.87 1.32 7.49
N ALA A 108 16.13 1.67 7.84
CA ALA A 108 16.58 3.06 7.94
C ALA A 108 16.34 3.92 6.69
N HIS A 109 16.41 3.31 5.50
CA HIS A 109 16.20 4.01 4.23
C HIS A 109 14.75 4.42 3.97
N LEU A 110 13.77 3.80 4.64
CA LEU A 110 12.35 4.16 4.52
C LEU A 110 11.92 5.22 5.54
N LEU A 111 12.60 5.33 6.69
CA LEU A 111 12.21 6.24 7.78
C LEU A 111 12.22 7.73 7.40
N THR A 112 12.83 8.11 6.27
CA THR A 112 12.75 9.47 5.73
C THR A 112 11.45 9.74 4.95
N GLN A 113 10.73 8.69 4.58
CA GLN A 113 9.53 8.73 3.73
C GLN A 113 8.27 8.23 4.44
N ILE A 114 8.41 7.50 5.56
CA ILE A 114 7.30 6.97 6.36
C ILE A 114 7.52 7.25 7.84
N GLY A 115 6.42 7.44 8.57
CA GLY A 115 6.42 7.40 10.03
C GLY A 115 6.30 5.96 10.50
N GLN A 116 6.73 5.66 11.74
CA GLN A 116 6.63 4.31 12.29
C GLN A 116 6.40 4.33 13.79
N ASN A 117 5.38 3.60 14.25
CA ASN A 117 5.18 3.27 15.66
C ASN A 117 5.45 1.78 15.89
N LEU A 118 6.10 1.49 17.02
CA LEU A 118 6.47 0.14 17.44
C LEU A 118 5.78 -0.19 18.76
N GLY A 119 5.31 -1.42 18.89
CA GLY A 119 4.66 -1.89 20.10
C GLY A 119 5.09 -3.32 20.37
N VAL A 120 5.43 -3.64 21.61
CA VAL A 120 5.80 -5.00 21.99
C VAL A 120 5.20 -5.34 23.35
N HIS A 121 4.69 -6.56 23.48
CA HIS A 121 4.34 -7.14 24.77
C HIS A 121 4.75 -8.61 24.82
N TRP A 122 4.73 -9.19 26.01
CA TRP A 122 4.99 -10.60 26.24
C TRP A 122 4.06 -11.11 27.36
N GLY A 123 3.83 -12.42 27.41
CA GLY A 123 2.93 -13.03 28.38
C GLY A 123 1.50 -13.15 27.88
N ARG A 124 0.54 -12.47 28.53
CA ARG A 124 -0.89 -12.60 28.23
C ARG A 124 -1.18 -12.15 26.78
N GLU A 125 -2.01 -12.91 26.07
CA GLU A 125 -2.47 -12.53 24.73
C GLU A 125 -3.27 -11.22 24.80
N ARG A 126 -2.92 -10.26 23.95
CA ARG A 126 -3.61 -8.97 23.82
C ARG A 126 -3.97 -8.71 22.36
N PRO A 127 -5.14 -8.10 22.07
CA PRO A 127 -5.47 -7.70 20.72
C PRO A 127 -4.53 -6.59 20.22
N PRO A 128 -4.34 -6.42 18.91
CA PRO A 128 -3.49 -5.35 18.36
C PRO A 128 -3.87 -3.94 18.85
N THR A 129 -5.17 -3.70 19.07
CA THR A 129 -5.71 -2.44 19.61
C THR A 129 -5.15 -2.06 20.98
N PHE A 130 -4.63 -3.03 21.76
CA PHE A 130 -3.94 -2.76 23.02
C PHE A 130 -2.74 -1.82 22.84
N HIS A 131 -1.94 -2.02 21.79
CA HIS A 131 -0.76 -1.18 21.52
C HIS A 131 -1.17 0.20 21.02
N VAL A 132 -2.22 0.27 20.19
CA VAL A 132 -2.77 1.54 19.69
C VAL A 132 -3.27 2.40 20.85
N GLN A 133 -3.97 1.79 21.82
CA GLN A 133 -4.39 2.49 23.03
C GLN A 133 -3.19 2.92 23.88
N ALA A 134 -2.20 2.05 24.07
CA ALA A 134 -0.98 2.38 24.82
C ALA A 134 -0.19 3.54 24.18
N TRP A 135 -0.13 3.61 22.84
CA TRP A 135 0.45 4.75 22.12
C TRP A 135 -0.37 6.02 22.34
N TYR A 136 -1.69 5.93 22.36
CA TYR A 136 -2.55 7.08 22.62
C TYR A 136 -2.46 7.60 24.05
N ASP A 137 -2.34 6.71 25.03
CA ASP A 137 -2.29 7.04 26.46
C ASP A 137 -1.09 7.94 26.82
N GLU A 138 -0.07 8.02 25.96
CA GLU A 138 1.02 9.01 26.10
C GLU A 138 0.52 10.46 26.08
N VAL A 139 -0.71 10.71 25.61
CA VAL A 139 -1.39 12.02 25.70
C VAL A 139 -1.41 12.59 27.12
N GLN A 140 -1.45 11.74 28.14
CA GLN A 140 -1.42 12.16 29.55
C GLN A 140 -0.10 12.88 29.94
N HIS A 141 0.95 12.65 29.15
CA HIS A 141 2.28 13.22 29.34
C HIS A 141 2.63 14.29 28.31
N PHE A 142 1.85 14.39 27.23
CA PHE A 142 2.08 15.33 26.14
C PHE A 142 1.36 16.65 26.40
N SER A 143 2.07 17.77 26.25
CA SER A 143 1.45 19.10 26.26
C SER A 143 1.42 19.68 24.85
N PHE A 144 0.22 19.99 24.36
CA PHE A 144 0.02 20.52 23.00
C PHE A 144 0.62 21.94 22.87
N PRO A 145 1.48 22.20 21.87
CA PRO A 145 2.01 23.53 21.61
C PRO A 145 1.00 24.38 20.85
N TYR A 146 0.57 25.49 21.45
CA TYR A 146 -0.36 26.40 20.77
C TYR A 146 0.35 27.32 19.76
N PRO A 147 -0.34 27.85 18.75
CA PRO A 147 0.27 28.67 17.69
C PRO A 147 1.12 29.84 18.20
N GLN A 148 0.72 30.48 19.30
CA GLN A 148 1.46 31.59 19.92
C GLN A 148 2.82 31.18 20.51
N GLU A 149 3.03 29.90 20.76
CA GLU A 149 4.29 29.34 21.28
C GLU A 149 5.22 28.88 20.14
N CYS A 150 4.72 28.82 18.90
CA CYS A 150 5.46 28.35 17.74
C CYS A 150 6.17 29.52 17.03
N ASN A 151 7.41 29.82 17.43
CA ASN A 151 8.23 30.85 16.78
C ASN A 151 9.75 30.61 16.92
N PRO A 152 10.49 30.31 15.83
CA PRO A 152 10.01 29.85 14.52
C PRO A 152 9.55 28.37 14.53
N TYR A 153 9.81 27.67 15.64
CA TYR A 153 9.49 26.26 15.85
C TYR A 153 8.56 26.11 17.06
N CYS A 154 7.68 25.11 17.03
CA CYS A 154 6.84 24.72 18.16
C CYS A 154 7.67 23.96 19.23
N PRO A 155 7.48 24.24 20.53
CA PRO A 155 8.13 23.48 21.59
C PRO A 155 7.56 22.06 21.68
N TYR A 156 8.43 21.07 21.78
CA TYR A 156 8.04 19.70 22.12
C TYR A 156 8.09 19.51 23.64
N ARG A 157 6.96 19.16 24.26
CA ARG A 157 6.82 19.00 25.72
C ARG A 157 6.23 17.64 26.05
N CYS A 158 7.08 16.77 26.59
CA CYS A 158 6.72 15.43 27.06
C CYS A 158 7.25 15.25 28.48
N SER A 159 6.36 14.99 29.44
CA SER A 159 6.74 14.72 30.84
C SER A 159 6.98 13.23 31.12
N GLY A 160 6.64 12.37 30.16
CA GLY A 160 6.80 10.92 30.21
C GLY A 160 8.05 10.45 29.48
N PRO A 161 8.32 9.13 29.48
CA PRO A 161 9.49 8.56 28.81
C PRO A 161 9.40 8.70 27.28
N VAL A 162 8.19 8.63 26.72
CA VAL A 162 7.91 8.74 25.29
C VAL A 162 6.54 9.42 25.10
N CYS A 163 6.43 10.31 24.11
CA CYS A 163 5.16 10.86 23.63
C CYS A 163 5.05 10.82 22.09
N THR A 164 6.07 10.30 21.40
CA THR A 164 6.17 10.35 19.94
C THR A 164 5.23 9.36 19.26
N HIS A 165 4.77 8.31 19.96
CA HIS A 165 3.78 7.40 19.39
C HIS A 165 2.41 8.08 19.34
N TYR A 166 2.02 8.78 20.41
CA TYR A 166 0.82 9.61 20.43
C TYR A 166 0.85 10.64 19.30
N THR A 167 1.92 11.45 19.21
CA THR A 167 1.97 12.53 18.21
C THR A 167 1.94 12.01 16.77
N GLN A 168 2.51 10.84 16.49
CA GLN A 168 2.39 10.20 15.17
C GLN A 168 0.96 9.71 14.90
N LEU A 169 0.32 9.08 15.88
CA LEU A 169 -1.06 8.58 15.77
C LEU A 169 -2.03 9.73 15.44
N VAL A 170 -1.85 10.88 16.10
CA VAL A 170 -2.68 12.09 15.90
C VAL A 170 -2.08 13.08 14.90
N TRP A 171 -1.13 12.68 14.06
CA TRP A 171 -0.54 13.58 13.09
C TRP A 171 -1.52 13.91 11.96
N ALA A 172 -1.92 15.17 11.82
CA ALA A 172 -3.04 15.59 10.97
C ALA A 172 -2.91 15.13 9.53
N THR A 173 -1.72 15.26 8.94
CA THR A 173 -1.48 14.94 7.52
C THR A 173 -1.25 13.46 7.26
N SER A 174 -0.90 12.66 8.27
CA SER A 174 -0.71 11.22 8.13
C SER A 174 -2.08 10.58 7.93
N ASN A 175 -2.46 10.39 6.67
CA ASN A 175 -3.77 9.92 6.25
C ASN A 175 -3.76 8.47 5.74
N LYS A 176 -2.61 7.80 5.80
CA LYS A 176 -2.44 6.39 5.47
C LYS A 176 -1.72 5.65 6.59
N ILE A 177 -2.17 4.44 6.89
CA ILE A 177 -1.55 3.53 7.85
C ILE A 177 -1.52 2.10 7.31
N GLY A 178 -0.46 1.35 7.62
CA GLY A 178 -0.47 -0.10 7.49
C GLY A 178 0.35 -0.72 8.60
N CYS A 179 -0.15 -1.80 9.20
CA CYS A 179 0.48 -2.44 10.35
C CYS A 179 0.67 -3.92 10.14
N ALA A 180 1.61 -4.53 10.87
CA ALA A 180 1.80 -5.96 10.92
C ALA A 180 2.17 -6.43 12.32
N ILE A 181 1.79 -7.67 12.64
CA ILE A 181 2.07 -8.31 13.93
C ILE A 181 2.88 -9.58 13.71
N ASN A 182 3.93 -9.76 14.50
CA ASN A 182 4.75 -10.96 14.48
C ASN A 182 5.03 -11.48 15.90
N MET A 183 5.17 -12.79 16.04
CA MET A 183 5.58 -13.41 17.29
C MET A 183 7.06 -13.76 17.24
N CYS A 184 7.84 -13.07 18.07
CA CYS A 184 9.28 -13.19 18.19
C CYS A 184 9.62 -14.12 19.36
N TYR A 185 10.14 -15.32 19.07
CA TYR A 185 10.43 -16.31 20.10
C TYR A 185 11.49 -15.85 21.10
N ASN A 186 12.50 -15.11 20.64
CA ASN A 186 13.53 -14.48 21.46
C ASN A 186 13.76 -13.07 20.93
N MET A 187 13.20 -12.05 21.58
CA MET A 187 13.37 -10.65 21.20
C MET A 187 14.12 -9.89 22.29
N ASN A 188 15.18 -9.18 21.93
CA ASN A 188 15.89 -8.32 22.86
C ASN A 188 15.17 -6.96 22.94
N VAL A 189 14.49 -6.69 24.06
CA VAL A 189 13.80 -5.44 24.35
C VAL A 189 14.54 -4.77 25.51
N TRP A 190 15.24 -3.67 25.22
CA TRP A 190 16.03 -2.89 26.19
C TRP A 190 17.03 -3.72 27.02
N GLY A 191 17.71 -4.67 26.38
CA GLY A 191 18.73 -5.52 27.03
C GLY A 191 18.18 -6.76 27.71
N MET A 192 16.86 -7.00 27.67
CA MET A 192 16.22 -8.18 28.21
C MET A 192 15.64 -9.05 27.09
N ILE A 193 15.86 -10.36 27.16
CA ILE A 193 15.28 -11.30 26.19
C ILE A 193 13.85 -11.63 26.62
N TRP A 194 12.88 -11.23 25.81
CA TRP A 194 11.47 -11.56 25.99
C TRP A 194 11.15 -12.79 25.16
N ALA A 195 10.68 -13.84 25.85
CA ALA A 195 10.26 -15.08 25.21
C ALA A 195 8.85 -14.94 24.63
N LYS A 196 8.65 -15.37 23.38
CA LYS A 196 7.37 -15.26 22.66
C LYS A 196 6.78 -13.84 22.73
N ALA A 197 7.62 -12.84 22.47
CA ALA A 197 7.19 -11.45 22.40
C ALA A 197 6.27 -11.25 21.17
N VAL A 198 5.17 -10.54 21.36
CA VAL A 198 4.28 -10.13 20.28
C VAL A 198 4.67 -8.71 19.90
N TYR A 199 5.11 -8.55 18.66
CA TYR A 199 5.66 -7.31 18.11
C TYR A 199 4.74 -6.75 17.03
N LEU A 200 4.21 -5.54 17.27
CA LEU A 200 3.39 -4.77 16.34
C LEU A 200 4.23 -3.64 15.75
N VAL A 201 4.21 -3.53 14.43
CA VAL A 201 4.80 -2.43 13.66
C VAL A 201 3.66 -1.74 12.91
N CYS A 202 3.55 -0.42 13.00
CA CYS A 202 2.63 0.39 12.21
C CYS A 202 3.39 1.48 11.48
N ASN A 203 3.27 1.52 10.15
CA ASN A 203 3.85 2.53 9.29
C ASN A 203 2.80 3.56 8.87
N TYR A 204 3.19 4.83 8.77
CA TYR A 204 2.32 5.96 8.47
C TYR A 204 2.83 6.75 7.27
N SER A 205 1.92 7.22 6.42
CA SER A 205 2.27 8.11 5.31
C SER A 205 1.28 9.27 5.19
N PRO A 206 1.76 10.49 4.88
CA PRO A 206 3.16 10.94 5.00
C PRO A 206 3.69 10.83 6.45
N PRO A 207 5.02 10.91 6.68
CA PRO A 207 5.60 10.80 8.01
C PRO A 207 5.17 11.97 8.90
N GLY A 208 4.94 11.66 10.19
CA GLY A 208 4.68 12.66 11.22
C GLY A 208 5.94 13.03 12.00
N ASN A 209 5.74 13.61 13.20
CA ASN A 209 6.79 13.93 14.16
C ASN A 209 7.90 14.84 13.63
N TRP A 210 7.54 15.78 12.74
CA TRP A 210 8.48 16.79 12.26
C TRP A 210 8.93 17.70 13.41
N TRP A 211 10.25 17.81 13.59
CA TRP A 211 10.83 18.63 14.64
C TRP A 211 10.40 20.09 14.50
N GLY A 212 9.91 20.68 15.59
CA GLY A 212 9.44 22.06 15.58
C GLY A 212 8.05 22.27 15.00
N HIS A 213 7.27 21.21 14.77
CA HIS A 213 5.89 21.29 14.30
C HIS A 213 4.91 20.66 15.31
N ALA A 214 3.74 21.27 15.45
CA ALA A 214 2.61 20.68 16.18
C ALA A 214 2.01 19.51 15.38
N PRO A 215 1.45 18.47 16.05
CA PRO A 215 0.89 17.32 15.36
C PRO A 215 -0.34 17.66 14.50
N TYR A 216 -1.06 18.73 14.85
CA TYR A 216 -2.21 19.22 14.10
C TYR A 216 -2.42 20.72 14.38
N LYS A 217 -3.31 21.37 13.62
CA LYS A 217 -3.68 22.77 13.86
C LYS A 217 -4.85 22.84 14.84
N HIS A 218 -4.64 23.49 15.98
CA HIS A 218 -5.72 23.80 16.92
C HIS A 218 -6.82 24.64 16.25
N GLY A 219 -8.07 24.25 16.42
CA GLY A 219 -9.22 25.03 15.98
C GLY A 219 -10.51 24.22 15.93
N ARG A 220 -11.58 24.83 15.41
CA ARG A 220 -12.86 24.15 15.22
C ARG A 220 -12.66 22.94 14.29
N PRO A 221 -13.18 21.75 14.62
CA PRO A 221 -13.08 20.59 13.74
C PRO A 221 -13.43 20.89 12.29
N CYS A 222 -12.60 20.38 11.38
CA CYS A 222 -12.70 20.54 9.94
C CYS A 222 -12.65 21.99 9.39
N SER A 223 -12.39 23.02 10.21
CA SER A 223 -12.37 24.41 9.74
C SER A 223 -11.15 24.77 8.88
N ALA A 224 -10.15 23.88 8.80
CA ALA A 224 -8.92 24.07 8.04
C ALA A 224 -8.53 22.81 7.25
N CYS A 225 -9.52 22.03 6.81
CA CYS A 225 -9.28 20.87 5.94
C CYS A 225 -8.61 21.28 4.62
N PRO A 226 -7.69 20.46 4.08
CA PRO A 226 -7.13 20.70 2.75
C PRO A 226 -8.23 20.74 1.69
N SER A 227 -8.07 21.59 0.68
CA SER A 227 -9.05 21.76 -0.41
C SER A 227 -9.37 20.46 -1.16
N SER A 228 -8.44 19.51 -1.18
CA SER A 228 -8.62 18.16 -1.74
C SER A 228 -9.74 17.35 -1.10
N TYR A 229 -10.25 17.76 0.05
CA TYR A 229 -11.38 17.13 0.75
C TYR A 229 -12.75 17.74 0.42
N GLY A 230 -12.80 18.81 -0.40
CA GLY A 230 -14.06 19.40 -0.86
C GLY A 230 -14.95 19.97 0.25
N GLY A 231 -14.40 20.20 1.45
CA GLY A 231 -15.15 20.66 2.62
C GLY A 231 -15.87 19.56 3.41
N GLY A 232 -15.70 18.28 3.06
CA GLY A 232 -16.31 17.17 3.78
C GLY A 232 -15.76 17.02 5.20
N CYS A 233 -16.68 16.80 6.16
CA CYS A 233 -16.36 16.61 7.56
C CYS A 233 -17.22 15.49 8.14
N ARG A 234 -16.58 14.46 8.71
CA ARG A 234 -17.27 13.36 9.38
C ARG A 234 -16.54 13.04 10.68
N GLU A 235 -17.28 13.00 11.79
CA GLU A 235 -16.71 12.66 13.11
C GLU A 235 -15.45 13.48 13.45
N ASN A 236 -15.48 14.78 13.15
CA ASN A 236 -14.38 15.74 13.34
C ASN A 236 -13.12 15.51 12.45
N LEU A 237 -13.22 14.68 11.43
CA LEU A 237 -12.14 14.39 10.47
C LEU A 237 -12.46 14.96 9.08
N CYS A 238 -11.44 15.47 8.39
CA CYS A 238 -11.49 15.86 6.99
C CYS A 238 -11.73 14.62 6.14
N TYR A 239 -12.89 14.57 5.51
CA TYR A 239 -13.37 13.40 4.79
C TYR A 239 -13.65 13.79 3.34
N LYS A 240 -13.26 12.93 2.39
CA LYS A 240 -13.58 13.20 0.99
C LYS A 240 -15.03 12.79 0.78
N ASP A 241 -15.88 13.76 0.47
CA ASP A 241 -17.27 13.48 0.16
C ASP A 241 -17.34 12.84 -1.24
N ASP A 242 -17.17 11.52 -1.30
CA ASP A 242 -17.57 10.70 -2.44
C ASP A 242 -19.02 10.31 -2.18
N GLY A 243 -19.98 11.10 -2.66
CA GLY A 243 -21.41 11.12 -2.32
C GLY A 243 -22.13 9.76 -2.32
N SER A 244 -21.81 8.90 -1.35
CA SER A 244 -22.26 7.51 -1.26
C SER A 244 -22.36 7.06 0.21
N GLN A 245 -23.09 7.84 1.02
CA GLN A 245 -23.97 7.22 2.00
C GLN A 245 -25.38 7.18 1.43
N ARG A 246 -25.68 6.13 0.67
CA ARG A 246 -27.05 5.62 0.57
C ARG A 246 -27.04 4.14 0.93
N TYR A 247 -27.63 3.85 2.08
CA TYR A 247 -28.31 2.58 2.31
C TYR A 247 -29.23 2.29 1.11
N PHE A 248 -29.27 1.04 0.69
CA PHE A 248 -29.99 0.52 -0.47
C PHE A 248 -31.48 0.90 -0.49
N ALA A 249 -31.93 1.50 -1.60
CA ALA A 249 -33.28 1.40 -2.20
C ALA A 249 -33.25 2.02 -3.64
N PRO A 250 -34.15 1.63 -4.57
CA PRO A 250 -33.83 1.15 -5.92
C PRO A 250 -33.48 2.21 -6.99
N GLU A 251 -32.94 1.71 -8.11
CA GLU A 251 -32.52 2.38 -9.35
C GLU A 251 -33.41 3.56 -9.79
N THR A 252 -32.75 4.61 -10.26
CA THR A 252 -33.13 5.28 -11.51
C THR A 252 -31.85 5.56 -12.30
N GLU A 253 -31.85 5.07 -13.55
CA GLU A 253 -30.83 5.34 -14.56
C GLU A 253 -30.70 6.85 -14.79
N GLU A 254 -29.50 7.36 -15.09
CA GLU A 254 -29.36 8.36 -16.16
C GLU A 254 -27.93 8.49 -16.71
N SER A 255 -27.84 8.07 -17.97
CA SER A 255 -26.99 8.44 -19.11
C SER A 255 -25.73 9.30 -18.96
N ASN A 256 -24.69 8.77 -19.62
CA ASN A 256 -23.48 9.43 -20.09
C ASN A 256 -23.74 10.62 -21.02
N TYR A 257 -23.09 11.75 -20.77
CA TYR A 257 -22.79 12.77 -21.79
C TYR A 257 -21.29 12.75 -22.08
N ILE A 258 -20.92 12.68 -23.36
CA ILE A 258 -19.54 12.83 -23.84
C ILE A 258 -19.47 14.20 -24.52
N GLU A 259 -18.65 15.10 -24.01
CA GLU A 259 -18.35 16.36 -24.66
C GLU A 259 -17.49 16.09 -25.91
N PRO A 260 -17.84 16.60 -27.11
CA PRO A 260 -17.04 16.39 -28.32
C PRO A 260 -15.74 17.22 -28.30
N GLU A 261 -14.65 16.67 -28.85
CA GLU A 261 -13.41 17.40 -29.05
C GLU A 261 -13.60 18.64 -29.94
N PRO A 262 -12.94 19.78 -29.63
CA PRO A 262 -12.94 20.93 -30.52
C PRO A 262 -11.92 20.79 -31.66
N SER A 263 -12.41 21.07 -32.86
CA SER A 263 -11.71 21.13 -34.14
C SER A 263 -10.75 22.32 -34.29
N HIS A 264 -9.74 22.12 -35.13
CA HIS A 264 -8.73 23.09 -35.60
C HIS A 264 -9.26 24.35 -36.30
N SER A 265 -8.48 25.45 -36.17
CA SER A 265 -8.22 26.63 -37.05
C SER A 265 -8.42 27.95 -36.27
N GLN A 266 -7.68 29.06 -36.41
CA GLN A 266 -6.52 29.53 -37.20
C GLN A 266 -5.99 30.86 -36.55
N SER A 267 -4.66 31.07 -36.58
CA SER A 267 -3.87 32.33 -36.70
C SER A 267 -4.05 33.59 -35.80
N SER A 268 -2.99 33.86 -34.99
CA SER A 268 -2.12 35.09 -34.89
C SER A 268 -2.61 36.43 -34.27
N PRO A 269 -1.71 37.36 -33.79
CA PRO A 269 -0.47 37.27 -32.98
C PRO A 269 -0.40 38.38 -31.85
N PRO A 270 0.76 38.90 -31.35
CA PRO A 270 1.25 38.67 -29.97
C PRO A 270 1.37 39.92 -29.06
N ALA A 271 1.57 39.72 -27.75
CA ALA A 271 2.11 40.75 -26.86
C ALA A 271 3.07 40.16 -25.80
N ASP A 272 4.35 40.39 -26.08
CA ASP A 272 5.49 40.74 -25.22
C ASP A 272 5.33 40.70 -23.68
N ARG A 273 6.23 39.96 -23.01
CA ARG A 273 7.14 40.51 -21.98
C ARG A 273 8.15 39.46 -21.48
N SER A 274 9.41 39.79 -21.69
CA SER A 274 10.62 39.22 -21.08
C SER A 274 10.66 39.40 -19.56
N HIS A 275 11.33 38.51 -18.83
CA HIS A 275 12.51 38.80 -18.00
C HIS A 275 13.08 37.53 -17.34
N THR A 276 14.32 37.20 -17.66
CA THR A 276 15.26 36.32 -16.93
C THR A 276 15.91 37.10 -15.78
N PRO A 277 16.48 36.46 -14.73
CA PRO A 277 17.90 36.06 -14.78
C PRO A 277 18.28 34.73 -14.08
N THR A 278 19.38 34.14 -14.54
CA THR A 278 20.16 32.96 -14.07
C THR A 278 21.24 33.38 -13.02
N PRO A 279 22.23 32.55 -12.57
CA PRO A 279 22.26 31.24 -11.86
C PRO A 279 23.20 31.16 -10.60
N ALA A 280 23.18 29.98 -9.93
CA ALA A 280 24.28 29.30 -9.16
C ALA A 280 24.64 29.82 -7.73
N PRO A 281 25.27 29.03 -6.80
CA PRO A 281 26.15 27.86 -7.03
C PRO A 281 26.00 26.62 -6.10
N THR A 282 26.79 25.59 -6.46
CA THR A 282 27.16 24.31 -5.81
C THR A 282 27.60 24.38 -4.34
N PRO A 283 27.70 23.21 -3.66
CA PRO A 283 29.05 22.69 -3.37
C PRO A 283 29.23 21.17 -3.59
N ALA A 284 30.49 20.80 -3.80
CA ALA A 284 31.02 19.45 -3.96
C ALA A 284 31.50 18.86 -2.63
N SER A 285 31.46 17.53 -2.49
CA SER A 285 32.51 16.74 -1.80
C SER A 285 32.45 15.24 -2.16
N THR A 286 33.63 14.74 -2.53
CA THR A 286 34.11 13.38 -2.91
C THR A 286 34.44 12.49 -1.66
N PRO A 287 35.11 11.32 -1.77
CA PRO A 287 34.80 10.05 -2.47
C PRO A 287 35.02 8.80 -1.55
N SER A 288 35.01 7.59 -2.14
CA SER A 288 35.57 6.30 -1.61
C SER A 288 34.58 5.44 -0.81
N ARG A 289 34.46 4.11 -0.96
CA ARG A 289 35.48 3.11 -1.31
C ARG A 289 34.80 1.78 -1.71
N ASN A 290 35.33 1.13 -2.74
CA ASN A 290 34.98 -0.24 -3.13
C ASN A 290 35.25 -1.24 -2.00
N HIS A 291 34.29 -2.13 -1.74
CA HIS A 291 34.58 -3.53 -1.41
C HIS A 291 33.58 -4.41 -2.15
N GLY A 292 34.05 -5.03 -3.23
CA GLY A 292 33.33 -6.10 -3.89
C GLY A 292 33.48 -7.38 -3.09
N LEU A 293 32.37 -8.07 -2.86
CA LEU A 293 32.30 -9.52 -2.79
C LEU A 293 30.98 -9.94 -3.44
N ASP A 294 31.10 -10.82 -4.43
CA ASP A 294 30.03 -11.41 -5.22
C ASP A 294 28.93 -12.02 -4.36
N ARG A 295 27.72 -11.47 -4.47
CA ARG A 295 26.48 -12.25 -4.36
C ARG A 295 25.68 -12.02 -5.62
N ASN A 296 25.58 -13.05 -6.45
CA ASN A 296 24.61 -13.13 -7.55
C ASN A 296 23.21 -13.27 -6.94
N GLU A 297 22.71 -12.20 -6.34
CA GLU A 297 21.35 -12.14 -5.79
C GLU A 297 20.45 -11.49 -6.85
N ILE A 298 19.26 -12.05 -7.07
CA ILE A 298 18.23 -11.43 -7.92
C ILE A 298 17.74 -10.20 -7.16
N ILE A 299 18.21 -9.00 -7.54
CA ILE A 299 17.93 -7.75 -6.81
C ILE A 299 16.52 -7.21 -7.12
N SER A 300 15.89 -7.64 -8.22
CA SER A 300 14.58 -7.12 -8.64
C SER A 300 13.44 -8.07 -8.24
N THR A 301 12.63 -7.63 -7.27
CA THR A 301 11.38 -8.30 -6.85
C THR A 301 10.13 -7.75 -7.53
N GLU A 302 10.28 -6.83 -8.51
CA GLU A 302 9.15 -6.25 -9.23
C GLU A 302 8.49 -7.33 -10.12
N GLN A 303 7.23 -7.66 -9.83
CA GLN A 303 6.40 -8.56 -10.65
C GLN A 303 5.45 -7.78 -11.56
N MET A 304 5.16 -8.31 -12.75
CA MET A 304 4.19 -7.70 -13.68
C MET A 304 2.74 -8.03 -13.30
N SER A 305 2.54 -9.22 -12.74
CA SER A 305 1.25 -9.74 -12.29
C SER A 305 0.76 -9.02 -11.04
N GLN A 306 -0.52 -8.69 -11.02
CA GLN A 306 -1.19 -8.20 -9.81
C GLN A 306 -1.83 -9.38 -9.09
N GLN A 307 -1.36 -9.64 -7.87
CA GLN A 307 -2.04 -10.57 -6.96
C GLN A 307 -3.39 -9.99 -6.56
N VAL A 308 -4.44 -10.80 -6.68
CA VAL A 308 -5.82 -10.38 -6.43
C VAL A 308 -6.54 -11.39 -5.57
N GLU A 309 -7.39 -10.91 -4.67
CA GLU A 309 -8.32 -11.78 -3.95
C GLU A 309 -9.38 -12.36 -4.89
N CYS A 310 -9.98 -13.48 -4.49
CA CYS A 310 -10.92 -14.23 -5.31
C CYS A 310 -12.12 -13.40 -5.81
N ASP A 311 -12.60 -12.42 -5.04
CA ASP A 311 -13.78 -11.61 -5.35
C ASP A 311 -13.47 -10.28 -6.05
N VAL A 312 -12.19 -10.00 -6.31
CA VAL A 312 -11.75 -8.76 -6.96
C VAL A 312 -12.32 -8.64 -8.36
N LYS A 313 -13.00 -7.52 -8.61
CA LYS A 313 -13.58 -7.20 -9.92
C LYS A 313 -12.57 -6.46 -10.78
N LEU A 314 -12.68 -6.64 -12.09
CA LEU A 314 -11.77 -5.96 -13.03
C LEU A 314 -11.84 -4.43 -12.89
N ARG A 315 -13.03 -3.89 -12.66
CA ARG A 315 -13.25 -2.45 -12.45
C ARG A 315 -12.48 -1.88 -11.26
N ASP A 316 -12.26 -2.68 -10.22
CA ASP A 316 -11.74 -2.22 -8.94
C ASP A 316 -10.20 -2.06 -8.93
N ARG A 317 -9.51 -2.72 -9.88
CA ARG A 317 -8.04 -2.70 -9.94
C ARG A 317 -7.47 -2.04 -11.19
N CYS A 318 -8.15 -2.08 -12.33
CA CYS A 318 -7.54 -1.62 -13.58
C CYS A 318 -7.98 -0.21 -13.99
N LYS A 319 -7.19 0.82 -13.66
CA LYS A 319 -7.31 2.19 -14.19
C LYS A 319 -6.10 2.51 -15.09
N GLY A 320 -6.09 2.01 -16.33
CA GLY A 320 -5.01 2.27 -17.30
C GLY A 320 -4.80 1.17 -18.35
N THR A 321 -3.76 1.31 -19.18
CA THR A 321 -3.42 0.40 -20.31
C THR A 321 -2.53 -0.79 -19.93
N THR A 322 -2.04 -0.86 -18.69
CA THR A 322 -0.99 -1.82 -18.27
C THR A 322 -1.44 -2.90 -17.26
N CYS A 323 -2.68 -2.90 -16.76
CA CYS A 323 -3.13 -3.91 -15.76
C CYS A 323 -3.81 -5.10 -16.44
N ASN A 324 -3.02 -5.91 -17.15
CA ASN A 324 -3.58 -7.00 -17.92
C ASN A 324 -3.17 -8.39 -17.44
N ARG A 325 -2.26 -8.53 -16.47
CA ARG A 325 -1.88 -9.84 -15.91
C ARG A 325 -2.21 -9.90 -14.43
N TYR A 326 -2.89 -10.97 -14.05
CA TYR A 326 -3.35 -11.20 -12.68
C TYR A 326 -2.94 -12.59 -12.19
N GLU A 327 -2.75 -12.70 -10.88
CA GLU A 327 -2.53 -13.96 -10.18
C GLU A 327 -3.66 -14.17 -9.18
N CYS A 328 -4.40 -15.26 -9.38
CA CYS A 328 -5.46 -15.67 -8.47
C CYS A 328 -4.92 -16.69 -7.47
N PRO A 329 -5.24 -16.56 -6.18
CA PRO A 329 -4.88 -17.53 -5.17
C PRO A 329 -5.70 -18.82 -5.35
N PRO A 330 -5.26 -19.92 -4.71
CA PRO A 330 -6.07 -21.13 -4.60
C PRO A 330 -7.33 -20.89 -3.75
N GLY A 331 -8.34 -21.75 -3.92
CA GLY A 331 -9.56 -21.77 -3.11
C GLY A 331 -10.62 -20.73 -3.51
N CYS A 332 -10.60 -20.28 -4.76
CA CYS A 332 -11.54 -19.28 -5.26
C CYS A 332 -12.89 -19.86 -5.69
N LEU A 333 -13.04 -21.18 -5.87
CA LEU A 333 -14.26 -21.80 -6.40
C LEU A 333 -15.54 -21.43 -5.64
N TYR A 334 -15.45 -21.20 -4.33
CA TYR A 334 -16.61 -20.84 -3.49
C TYR A 334 -16.55 -19.41 -2.94
N LYS A 335 -15.52 -18.63 -3.31
CA LYS A 335 -15.27 -17.28 -2.81
C LYS A 335 -15.06 -16.24 -3.90
N HIS A 336 -15.28 -16.62 -5.16
CA HIS A 336 -15.00 -15.77 -6.31
C HIS A 336 -15.91 -14.55 -6.45
N GLY A 337 -16.92 -14.36 -5.59
CA GLY A 337 -17.84 -13.23 -5.73
C GLY A 337 -18.68 -13.28 -7.02
N LYS A 338 -19.18 -12.13 -7.47
CA LYS A 338 -20.14 -12.05 -8.58
C LYS A 338 -19.45 -12.22 -9.93
N VAL A 339 -20.01 -13.05 -10.82
CA VAL A 339 -19.56 -13.19 -12.22
C VAL A 339 -20.75 -12.98 -13.16
N LEU A 340 -20.64 -12.06 -14.10
CA LEU A 340 -21.70 -11.66 -15.03
C LEU A 340 -21.25 -11.92 -16.46
N GLY A 341 -21.97 -12.79 -17.17
CA GLY A 341 -21.64 -13.17 -18.55
C GLY A 341 -20.95 -14.51 -18.70
N SER A 342 -20.69 -14.87 -19.94
CA SER A 342 -20.11 -16.16 -20.35
C SER A 342 -19.25 -15.94 -21.58
N GLY A 343 -17.99 -16.39 -21.52
CA GLY A 343 -16.96 -16.09 -22.54
C GLY A 343 -16.47 -14.64 -22.47
N GLU A 344 -17.39 -13.69 -22.38
CA GLU A 344 -17.14 -12.27 -22.16
C GLU A 344 -17.86 -11.82 -20.89
N TYR A 345 -17.13 -11.14 -20.02
CA TYR A 345 -17.57 -10.84 -18.66
C TYR A 345 -17.69 -9.34 -18.46
N ASP A 346 -18.72 -8.90 -17.75
CA ASP A 346 -18.87 -7.50 -17.36
C ASP A 346 -17.69 -7.11 -16.46
N VAL A 347 -17.12 -5.90 -16.60
CA VAL A 347 -16.04 -5.39 -15.73
C VAL A 347 -16.34 -5.41 -14.22
N GLN A 348 -17.60 -5.53 -13.82
CA GLN A 348 -18.06 -5.75 -12.44
C GLN A 348 -17.98 -7.22 -11.99
N SER A 349 -17.56 -8.12 -12.86
CA SER A 349 -17.32 -9.53 -12.56
C SER A 349 -15.97 -9.71 -11.90
N SER A 350 -15.89 -10.70 -11.00
CA SER A 350 -14.62 -11.17 -10.47
C SER A 350 -13.72 -11.70 -11.57
N ILE A 351 -12.44 -11.32 -11.48
CA ILE A 351 -11.38 -11.78 -12.36
C ILE A 351 -11.17 -13.29 -12.19
N CYS A 352 -11.01 -13.75 -10.94
CA CYS A 352 -10.77 -15.15 -10.63
C CYS A 352 -12.00 -16.01 -10.90
N GLY A 353 -13.21 -15.50 -10.63
CA GLY A 353 -14.45 -16.19 -10.96
C GLY A 353 -14.66 -16.37 -12.46
N ALA A 354 -14.37 -15.34 -13.26
CA ALA A 354 -14.39 -15.46 -14.72
C ALA A 354 -13.34 -16.47 -15.24
N ALA A 355 -12.15 -16.49 -14.64
CA ALA A 355 -11.08 -17.40 -15.02
C ALA A 355 -11.36 -18.86 -14.63
N LEU A 356 -11.96 -19.08 -13.46
CA LEU A 356 -12.49 -20.38 -13.04
C LEU A 356 -13.61 -20.82 -13.98
N HIS A 357 -14.60 -19.96 -14.23
CA HIS A 357 -15.73 -20.26 -15.12
C HIS A 357 -15.26 -20.67 -16.53
N THR A 358 -14.24 -20.02 -17.09
CA THR A 358 -13.65 -20.41 -18.39
C THR A 358 -12.74 -21.63 -18.35
N GLY A 359 -12.34 -22.12 -17.16
CA GLY A 359 -11.37 -23.21 -17.02
C GLY A 359 -9.93 -22.81 -17.39
N ILE A 360 -9.62 -21.52 -17.31
CA ILE A 360 -8.27 -20.99 -17.53
C ILE A 360 -7.38 -21.30 -16.33
N ILE A 361 -7.96 -21.17 -15.14
CA ILE A 361 -7.40 -21.62 -13.87
C ILE A 361 -8.36 -22.62 -13.24
N ASP A 362 -7.84 -23.47 -12.37
CA ASP A 362 -8.60 -24.34 -11.48
C ASP A 362 -8.58 -23.75 -10.05
N ASP A 363 -9.07 -24.52 -9.06
CA ASP A 363 -9.10 -24.08 -7.67
C ASP A 363 -7.70 -24.03 -7.02
N ASP A 364 -6.64 -24.47 -7.70
CA ASP A 364 -5.27 -24.21 -7.26
C ASP A 364 -4.82 -22.77 -7.62
N GLY A 365 -5.64 -22.05 -8.39
CA GLY A 365 -5.40 -20.67 -8.78
C GLY A 365 -4.45 -20.54 -9.97
N GLY A 366 -3.72 -19.42 -10.02
CA GLY A 366 -2.69 -19.18 -11.01
C GLY A 366 -2.91 -17.96 -11.89
N TRP A 367 -2.18 -17.92 -13.00
CA TRP A 367 -1.95 -16.73 -13.79
C TRP A 367 -2.90 -16.62 -14.98
N LEU A 368 -3.42 -15.41 -15.20
CA LEU A 368 -4.31 -15.14 -16.31
C LEU A 368 -4.05 -13.74 -16.90
N ASP A 369 -4.28 -13.62 -18.19
CA ASP A 369 -4.26 -12.35 -18.91
C ASP A 369 -5.69 -11.88 -19.18
N ILE A 370 -5.92 -10.57 -19.05
CA ILE A 370 -7.20 -9.89 -19.26
C ILE A 370 -7.10 -9.01 -20.49
N THR A 371 -8.04 -9.20 -21.42
CA THR A 371 -8.22 -8.31 -22.58
C THR A 371 -9.59 -7.63 -22.49
N ARG A 372 -9.63 -6.29 -22.59
CA ARG A 372 -10.89 -5.55 -22.68
C ARG A 372 -11.44 -5.60 -24.10
N VAL A 373 -12.71 -5.96 -24.26
CA VAL A 373 -13.35 -6.21 -25.58
C VAL A 373 -14.40 -5.16 -25.96
N GLY A 374 -14.48 -4.04 -25.24
CA GLY A 374 -15.42 -2.95 -25.51
C GLY A 374 -16.77 -3.13 -24.83
N ARG A 375 -17.81 -2.41 -25.28
CA ARG A 375 -19.15 -2.49 -24.68
C ARG A 375 -19.93 -3.66 -25.25
N ARG A 376 -20.63 -4.39 -24.37
CA ARG A 376 -21.61 -5.42 -24.72
C ARG A 376 -22.98 -5.00 -24.23
N THR A 377 -23.99 -5.34 -25.02
CA THR A 377 -25.39 -4.98 -24.76
C THR A 377 -26.10 -5.96 -23.84
N ARG A 378 -25.64 -7.22 -23.82
CA ARG A 378 -26.16 -8.28 -22.96
C ARG A 378 -25.04 -9.22 -22.55
N PHE A 379 -25.16 -9.77 -21.35
CA PHE A 379 -24.32 -10.82 -20.79
C PHE A 379 -25.20 -12.03 -20.48
N THR A 380 -24.87 -13.18 -21.04
CA THR A 380 -25.63 -14.43 -20.84
C THR A 380 -25.09 -15.21 -19.65
N GLU A 381 -25.99 -15.77 -18.85
CA GLU A 381 -25.61 -16.71 -17.79
C GLU A 381 -25.24 -18.09 -18.33
N SER A 382 -24.35 -18.77 -17.62
CA SER A 382 -24.06 -20.19 -17.82
C SER A 382 -23.45 -20.80 -16.57
N TYR A 383 -23.46 -22.14 -16.52
CA TYR A 383 -22.72 -22.91 -15.54
C TYR A 383 -21.56 -23.63 -16.24
N GLN A 384 -20.32 -23.29 -15.87
CA GLN A 384 -19.13 -23.95 -16.42
C GLN A 384 -18.06 -24.06 -15.33
N ASN A 385 -17.33 -25.17 -15.32
CA ASN A 385 -16.18 -25.40 -14.44
C ASN A 385 -16.47 -25.12 -12.95
N GLY A 386 -17.67 -25.49 -12.48
CA GLY A 386 -18.08 -25.31 -11.09
C GLY A 386 -18.59 -23.92 -10.72
N VAL A 387 -18.55 -22.95 -11.65
CA VAL A 387 -18.99 -21.57 -11.42
C VAL A 387 -20.31 -21.30 -12.14
N GLN A 388 -21.28 -20.74 -11.43
CA GLN A 388 -22.52 -20.19 -12.01
C GLN A 388 -22.35 -18.70 -12.26
N THR A 389 -22.55 -18.25 -13.49
CA THR A 389 -22.60 -16.81 -13.82
C THR A 389 -24.03 -16.31 -13.84
N LEU A 390 -24.17 -14.98 -13.86
CA LEU A 390 -25.44 -14.26 -13.86
C LEU A 390 -25.66 -13.51 -15.17
N THR A 391 -26.92 -13.38 -15.56
CA THR A 391 -27.34 -12.59 -16.71
C THR A 391 -27.33 -11.08 -16.40
N LYS A 392 -27.12 -10.25 -17.42
CA LYS A 392 -27.29 -8.78 -17.37
C LYS A 392 -27.71 -8.26 -18.73
N GLU A 393 -28.82 -7.53 -18.78
CA GLU A 393 -29.39 -6.96 -20.01
C GLU A 393 -29.05 -5.48 -20.23
N GLN A 394 -28.10 -4.95 -19.47
CA GLN A 394 -27.65 -3.57 -19.56
C GLN A 394 -26.32 -3.48 -20.31
N VAL A 395 -26.16 -2.39 -21.06
CA VAL A 395 -24.91 -2.10 -21.77
C VAL A 395 -23.79 -1.86 -20.76
N ALA A 396 -22.71 -2.64 -20.83
CA ALA A 396 -21.54 -2.44 -20.00
C ALA A 396 -20.24 -2.79 -20.71
N ASN A 397 -19.13 -2.26 -20.18
CA ASN A 397 -17.80 -2.66 -20.66
C ASN A 397 -17.55 -4.13 -20.29
N ALA A 398 -16.93 -4.86 -21.22
CA ALA A 398 -16.65 -6.28 -21.08
C ALA A 398 -15.15 -6.57 -21.17
N PHE A 399 -14.78 -7.73 -20.63
CA PHE A 399 -13.45 -8.30 -20.72
C PHE A 399 -13.49 -9.80 -20.99
N ILE A 400 -12.39 -10.30 -21.55
CA ILE A 400 -12.12 -11.72 -21.67
C ILE A 400 -10.89 -12.07 -20.84
N VAL A 401 -10.88 -13.30 -20.37
CA VAL A 401 -9.76 -13.94 -19.68
C VAL A 401 -9.04 -14.88 -20.65
N SER A 402 -7.72 -14.99 -20.53
CA SER A 402 -6.89 -15.92 -21.32
C SER A 402 -5.78 -16.54 -20.46
N LYS A 403 -5.36 -17.77 -20.79
CA LYS A 403 -4.17 -18.39 -20.16
C LYS A 403 -2.93 -17.58 -20.51
N VAL A 404 -2.01 -17.43 -19.56
CA VAL A 404 -0.70 -16.85 -19.83
C VAL A 404 0.16 -17.85 -20.61
N PRO A 405 0.46 -17.62 -21.91
CA PRO A 405 1.31 -18.54 -22.66
C PRO A 405 2.75 -18.43 -22.19
N VAL A 406 3.40 -19.57 -21.99
CA VAL A 406 4.83 -19.65 -21.67
C VAL A 406 5.61 -20.02 -22.92
N LYS A 407 6.68 -19.29 -23.23
CA LYS A 407 7.54 -19.58 -24.38
C LYS A 407 9.02 -19.47 -24.06
N ALA A 408 9.81 -20.44 -24.47
CA ALA A 408 11.27 -20.38 -24.41
C ALA A 408 11.82 -19.55 -25.58
N ILE A 409 12.83 -18.72 -25.30
CA ILE A 409 13.46 -17.83 -26.28
C ILE A 409 14.98 -18.01 -26.31
N SER A 410 15.63 -17.58 -27.38
CA SER A 410 17.09 -17.55 -27.48
C SER A 410 17.66 -16.29 -26.82
N CYS A 411 18.96 -16.33 -26.46
CA CYS A 411 19.64 -15.24 -25.77
C CYS A 411 19.71 -13.92 -26.57
N ASP A 412 19.57 -13.98 -27.88
CA ASP A 412 19.58 -12.86 -28.82
C ASP A 412 18.17 -12.31 -29.14
N MET A 413 17.11 -12.96 -28.66
CA MET A 413 15.73 -12.56 -28.94
C MET A 413 15.41 -11.15 -28.40
N THR A 414 14.73 -10.35 -29.21
CA THR A 414 14.34 -8.96 -28.89
C THR A 414 12.82 -8.78 -28.80
N VAL A 415 12.37 -7.74 -28.09
CA VAL A 415 10.94 -7.40 -28.01
C VAL A 415 10.38 -7.02 -29.38
N ALA A 416 11.17 -6.32 -30.20
CA ALA A 416 10.79 -5.94 -31.55
C ALA A 416 10.41 -7.15 -32.44
N GLN A 417 11.09 -8.29 -32.26
CA GLN A 417 10.83 -9.52 -33.02
C GLN A 417 9.67 -10.33 -32.44
N TYR A 418 9.57 -10.40 -31.11
CA TYR A 418 8.74 -11.43 -30.47
C TYR A 418 7.41 -10.92 -29.89
N CYS A 419 7.38 -9.66 -29.46
CA CYS A 419 6.16 -9.02 -28.96
C CYS A 419 5.91 -7.70 -29.72
N PRO A 420 5.69 -7.76 -31.06
CA PRO A 420 5.50 -6.56 -31.86
C PRO A 420 4.17 -5.89 -31.52
N PHE A 421 4.25 -4.65 -31.03
CA PHE A 421 3.11 -3.75 -30.77
C PHE A 421 2.11 -3.73 -31.93
N ARG A 422 1.06 -4.55 -31.86
CA ARG A 422 -0.13 -4.43 -32.69
C ARG A 422 -1.27 -4.04 -31.78
N LYS A 423 -2.07 -3.05 -32.19
CA LYS A 423 -3.34 -2.73 -31.53
C LYS A 423 -4.37 -3.78 -31.97
N PRO A 424 -5.28 -4.23 -31.09
CA PRO A 424 -5.34 -3.95 -29.65
C PRO A 424 -4.19 -4.63 -28.88
N VAL A 425 -3.77 -4.02 -27.75
CA VAL A 425 -2.55 -4.34 -26.98
C VAL A 425 -2.34 -5.86 -26.85
N THR A 426 -1.30 -6.39 -27.51
CA THR A 426 -0.91 -7.81 -27.38
C THR A 426 -0.20 -8.04 -26.06
N HIS A 427 -0.75 -8.90 -25.21
CA HIS A 427 -0.04 -9.41 -24.02
C HIS A 427 1.22 -10.15 -24.47
N CYS A 428 2.38 -9.82 -23.90
CA CYS A 428 3.56 -10.63 -24.16
C CYS A 428 3.44 -11.95 -23.39
N PRO A 429 3.80 -13.10 -24.00
CA PRO A 429 3.91 -14.36 -23.27
C PRO A 429 4.88 -14.23 -22.10
N ARG A 430 4.71 -15.07 -21.08
CA ARG A 430 5.78 -15.31 -20.10
C ARG A 430 6.94 -15.98 -20.82
N LEU A 431 8.14 -15.45 -20.65
CA LEU A 431 9.31 -15.91 -21.39
C LEU A 431 10.21 -16.73 -20.49
N TYR A 432 10.79 -17.78 -21.04
CA TYR A 432 11.87 -18.54 -20.41
C TYR A 432 13.19 -18.25 -21.13
N CYS A 433 14.14 -17.71 -20.39
CA CYS A 433 15.50 -17.47 -20.86
C CYS A 433 16.42 -18.63 -20.47
N PRO A 434 17.23 -19.14 -21.41
CA PRO A 434 18.21 -20.17 -21.12
C PRO A 434 19.36 -19.61 -20.30
N ARG A 435 20.12 -20.51 -19.67
CA ARG A 435 21.36 -20.18 -18.97
C ARG A 435 22.47 -19.68 -19.89
N ASN A 436 23.44 -18.99 -19.31
CA ASN A 436 24.70 -18.54 -19.92
C ASN A 436 24.56 -17.54 -21.07
N CYS A 437 23.49 -16.74 -21.10
CA CYS A 437 23.28 -15.73 -22.12
C CYS A 437 24.33 -14.61 -22.15
N LEU A 438 25.16 -14.46 -21.11
CA LEU A 438 26.29 -13.53 -21.13
C LEU A 438 27.45 -14.01 -22.01
N TYR A 439 27.63 -15.32 -22.13
CA TYR A 439 28.69 -15.94 -22.92
C TYR A 439 28.23 -16.33 -24.32
N VAL A 440 27.00 -16.81 -24.44
CA VAL A 440 26.45 -17.37 -25.70
C VAL A 440 26.03 -16.27 -26.69
N SER A 441 25.74 -15.06 -26.22
CA SER A 441 25.27 -13.97 -27.06
C SER A 441 26.01 -12.68 -26.72
N HIS A 442 26.37 -11.91 -27.74
CA HIS A 442 26.90 -10.54 -27.62
C HIS A 442 25.83 -9.48 -27.92
N ALA A 443 24.55 -9.86 -27.88
CA ALA A 443 23.46 -8.94 -28.19
C ALA A 443 23.46 -7.71 -27.26
N ARG A 444 23.13 -6.56 -27.83
CA ARG A 444 23.20 -5.26 -27.15
C ARG A 444 22.08 -5.15 -26.11
N VAL A 445 22.37 -4.36 -25.08
CA VAL A 445 21.39 -3.93 -24.08
C VAL A 445 21.45 -2.41 -24.04
N ILE A 446 20.34 -1.74 -24.32
CA ILE A 446 20.27 -0.29 -24.41
C ILE A 446 19.28 0.20 -23.36
N GLY A 447 19.75 1.00 -22.40
CA GLY A 447 18.94 1.54 -21.31
C GLY A 447 19.02 0.75 -20.00
N THR A 448 18.43 1.35 -18.97
CA THR A 448 18.37 0.87 -17.58
C THR A 448 16.99 1.15 -17.03
N ARG A 449 16.37 0.18 -16.34
CA ARG A 449 14.94 0.13 -15.96
C ARG A 449 13.97 0.10 -17.14
N TYR A 450 14.24 0.89 -18.18
CA TYR A 450 13.54 0.90 -19.45
C TYR A 450 14.53 0.57 -20.55
N TYR A 451 14.29 -0.53 -21.26
CA TYR A 451 15.17 -1.04 -22.30
C TYR A 451 14.59 -0.73 -23.67
N ALA A 452 15.43 -0.40 -24.66
CA ALA A 452 14.98 -0.22 -26.03
C ALA A 452 14.50 -1.57 -26.58
N ASP A 453 13.43 -1.60 -27.38
CA ASP A 453 12.83 -2.82 -27.96
C ASP A 453 13.78 -3.69 -28.81
N SER A 454 14.87 -3.09 -29.29
CA SER A 454 16.00 -3.75 -29.97
C SER A 454 17.02 -4.41 -29.02
N SER A 455 16.85 -4.28 -27.71
CA SER A 455 17.72 -4.94 -26.72
C SER A 455 17.36 -6.42 -26.58
N SER A 456 18.37 -7.25 -26.29
CA SER A 456 18.14 -8.65 -25.92
C SER A 456 17.32 -8.73 -24.62
N ILE A 457 16.24 -9.49 -24.66
CA ILE A 457 15.34 -9.68 -23.51
C ILE A 457 16.08 -10.35 -22.36
N CYS A 458 16.77 -11.46 -22.63
CA CYS A 458 17.46 -12.24 -21.60
C CYS A 458 18.62 -11.47 -20.98
N ARG A 459 19.41 -10.76 -21.79
CA ARG A 459 20.53 -9.95 -21.28
C ARG A 459 20.03 -8.71 -20.52
N ALA A 460 18.92 -8.11 -20.95
CA ALA A 460 18.26 -7.05 -20.19
C ALA A 460 17.70 -7.54 -18.85
N ALA A 461 17.16 -8.77 -18.80
CA ALA A 461 16.68 -9.39 -17.56
C ALA A 461 17.82 -9.71 -16.59
N ILE A 462 18.97 -10.20 -17.09
CA ILE A 462 20.18 -10.38 -16.27
C ILE A 462 20.69 -9.01 -15.79
N HIS A 463 20.81 -8.03 -16.68
CA HIS A 463 21.19 -6.66 -16.32
C HIS A 463 20.30 -6.08 -15.22
N ALA A 464 18.98 -6.24 -15.34
CA ALA A 464 18.00 -5.79 -14.35
C ALA A 464 18.05 -6.57 -13.02
N GLY A 465 18.76 -7.70 -12.97
CA GLY A 465 18.78 -8.58 -11.81
C GLY A 465 17.44 -9.29 -11.59
N VAL A 466 16.72 -9.57 -12.68
CA VAL A 466 15.43 -10.28 -12.71
C VAL A 466 15.63 -11.79 -12.83
N ILE A 467 16.66 -12.21 -13.56
CA ILE A 467 17.10 -13.62 -13.66
C ILE A 467 18.61 -13.69 -13.48
N GLN A 468 19.12 -14.84 -13.06
CA GLN A 468 20.57 -15.09 -13.00
C GLN A 468 21.08 -15.66 -14.33
N ASN A 469 22.31 -15.32 -14.69
CA ASN A 469 22.93 -15.85 -15.91
C ASN A 469 23.07 -17.37 -15.86
N ASP A 470 23.49 -17.94 -14.72
CA ASP A 470 23.91 -19.34 -14.67
C ASP A 470 22.72 -20.32 -14.62
N SER A 471 21.57 -19.86 -14.13
CA SER A 471 20.32 -20.63 -14.08
C SER A 471 19.37 -20.36 -15.24
N GLY A 472 19.45 -19.17 -15.86
CA GLY A 472 18.34 -18.65 -16.66
C GLY A 472 17.10 -18.43 -15.79
N GLY A 473 15.91 -18.45 -16.40
CA GLY A 473 14.66 -18.38 -15.65
C GLY A 473 13.47 -17.81 -16.41
N TYR A 474 12.33 -17.81 -15.75
CA TYR A 474 11.11 -17.17 -16.23
C TYR A 474 11.13 -15.67 -15.96
N LEU A 475 10.62 -14.89 -16.91
CA LEU A 475 10.44 -13.46 -16.77
C LEU A 475 9.19 -12.99 -17.51
N ASP A 476 8.66 -11.87 -17.06
CA ASP A 476 7.56 -11.18 -17.71
C ASP A 476 8.05 -9.88 -18.38
N VAL A 477 7.50 -9.57 -19.55
CA VAL A 477 7.89 -8.39 -20.34
C VAL A 477 6.69 -7.48 -20.52
N MET A 478 6.85 -6.21 -20.15
CA MET A 478 5.85 -5.17 -20.39
C MET A 478 6.38 -4.18 -21.43
N PRO A 479 5.82 -4.15 -22.64
CA PRO A 479 6.08 -3.09 -23.59
C PRO A 479 5.51 -1.77 -23.05
N VAL A 480 6.25 -0.67 -23.23
CA VAL A 480 5.85 0.67 -22.80
C VAL A 480 5.96 1.67 -23.95
N GLU A 481 5.37 2.85 -23.76
CA GLU A 481 5.40 3.92 -24.76
C GLU A 481 6.82 4.37 -25.11
N LYS A 482 6.92 5.00 -26.28
CA LYS A 482 8.20 5.41 -26.86
C LYS A 482 8.98 6.35 -25.95
N ARG A 483 10.30 6.14 -25.84
CA ARG A 483 11.19 6.99 -25.07
C ARG A 483 12.19 7.72 -25.96
N ARG A 484 12.39 9.00 -25.67
CA ARG A 484 13.38 9.85 -26.37
C ARG A 484 14.79 9.70 -25.81
N HIS A 485 14.94 9.08 -24.64
CA HIS A 485 16.24 8.87 -24.00
C HIS A 485 16.27 7.55 -23.21
N TYR A 486 17.37 6.83 -23.35
CA TYR A 486 17.74 5.63 -22.61
C TYR A 486 19.08 5.89 -21.91
N SER A 487 19.14 5.65 -20.61
CA SER A 487 20.34 5.80 -19.79
C SER A 487 20.98 4.43 -19.58
N GLY A 488 22.24 4.27 -20.00
CA GLY A 488 23.02 3.05 -19.79
C GLY A 488 23.66 3.01 -18.39
N SER A 489 23.93 1.80 -17.91
CA SER A 489 24.61 1.53 -16.64
C SER A 489 25.33 0.18 -16.69
N ASN A 490 26.15 -0.12 -15.68
CA ASN A 490 26.76 -1.43 -15.51
C ASN A 490 26.14 -2.11 -14.29
N GLN A 491 25.39 -3.19 -14.51
CA GLN A 491 24.66 -3.93 -13.49
C GLN A 491 24.75 -5.43 -13.78
N ASN A 492 24.91 -6.23 -12.73
CA ASN A 492 24.91 -7.69 -12.82
C ASN A 492 25.82 -8.26 -13.93
N ARG A 493 27.03 -7.68 -14.04
CA ARG A 493 28.05 -8.03 -15.04
C ARG A 493 27.63 -7.77 -16.50
N VAL A 494 26.60 -6.95 -16.71
CA VAL A 494 26.16 -6.48 -18.02
C VAL A 494 26.33 -4.97 -18.07
N THR A 495 27.01 -4.48 -19.11
CA THR A 495 27.05 -3.04 -19.41
C THR A 495 25.98 -2.74 -20.46
N SER A 496 25.05 -1.84 -20.11
CA SER A 496 24.04 -1.31 -21.03
C SER A 496 24.46 0.05 -21.60
N GLU A 497 24.05 0.29 -22.84
CA GLU A 497 24.39 1.50 -23.58
C GLU A 497 23.36 2.62 -23.37
N SER A 498 23.82 3.87 -23.45
CA SER A 498 22.93 5.04 -23.50
C SER A 498 22.55 5.36 -24.93
N LEU A 499 21.29 5.76 -25.15
CA LEU A 499 20.81 6.20 -26.47
C LEU A 499 19.96 7.47 -26.34
N ARG A 500 20.19 8.44 -27.24
CA ARG A 500 19.45 9.70 -27.30
C ARG A 500 18.76 9.82 -28.66
N ASN A 501 17.51 10.28 -28.63
CA ASN A 501 16.65 10.52 -29.79
C ASN A 501 16.59 9.36 -30.80
N PRO A 502 16.27 8.12 -30.37
CA PRO A 502 16.13 7.01 -31.31
C PRO A 502 14.94 7.19 -32.25
N THR A 503 15.17 6.89 -33.52
CA THR A 503 14.12 6.84 -34.55
C THR A 503 13.19 5.66 -34.27
N GLY A 504 12.01 5.95 -33.72
CA GLY A 504 10.96 4.93 -33.48
C GLY A 504 11.06 4.18 -32.14
N GLY A 505 11.83 4.68 -31.17
CA GLY A 505 12.20 3.95 -29.95
C GLY A 505 11.03 3.53 -29.06
N LYS A 506 10.51 2.31 -29.28
CA LYS A 506 9.66 1.61 -28.32
C LYS A 506 10.52 1.13 -27.17
N ALA A 507 9.93 1.01 -25.99
CA ALA A 507 10.64 0.54 -24.81
C ALA A 507 9.92 -0.65 -24.19
N PHE A 508 10.64 -1.38 -23.34
CA PHE A 508 10.06 -2.41 -22.50
C PHE A 508 10.67 -2.41 -21.11
N ARG A 509 9.95 -3.03 -20.18
CA ARG A 509 10.39 -3.38 -18.83
C ARG A 509 10.37 -4.91 -18.70
N VAL A 510 11.24 -5.43 -17.84
CA VAL A 510 11.32 -6.84 -17.47
C VAL A 510 10.98 -6.97 -16.00
N PHE A 511 10.29 -8.06 -15.65
CA PHE A 511 9.78 -8.33 -14.30
C PHE A 511 10.09 -9.76 -13.90
N ALA A 512 10.34 -9.95 -12.61
CA ALA A 512 10.56 -11.27 -12.03
C ALA A 512 9.27 -12.09 -12.03
N VAL A 513 9.45 -13.39 -12.18
CA VAL A 513 8.43 -14.40 -11.90
C VAL A 513 8.89 -15.07 -10.62
N ILE A 514 8.11 -14.91 -9.55
CA ILE A 514 8.43 -15.40 -8.21
C ILE A 514 7.51 -16.56 -7.91
#